data_AF-A0A3S4NU19-F1
#
_entry.id   AF-A0A3S4NU19-F1
#
_cell.length_a   1.000
_cell.length_b   1.000
_cell.length_c   1.000
_cell.angle_alpha   90.00
_cell.angle_beta   90.00
_cell.angle_gamma   90.00
#
_symmetry.space_group_name_H-M   'P 1'
#
loop_
_entity.id
_entity.type
_entity.pdbx_description
1 polymer ?
#
loop_
_entity_poly.entity_id
_entity_poly.type
_entity_poly.pdbx_seq_one_letter_code
_entity_poly.pdbx_strand_id
1 'polypeptide(L)'
;MSFNHPKTPNSNANFNDTFDSLILQSFLNRMHPNHSNTNTSSNVISTVLTQSLPLISTPPNGPDEISSSPNDPDESRLGYVAREEAKVEAEIVHTIHSGETDALRPNSGKPITIGGHNICVGFNEEMGSEYRVWEWHGHVLTRDEENCYSLEYIFGNYFEKRR
;
A
#
# COMPACT_ATOMS: atom_id res chain seq x y z
N MET A 1 5.72 47.10 40.82
CA MET A 1 5.75 45.62 40.91
C MET A 1 5.07 45.10 39.66
N SER A 2 5.85 44.55 38.71
CA SER A 2 5.33 44.04 37.43
C SER A 2 5.40 42.52 37.45
N PHE A 3 4.25 41.85 37.34
CA PHE A 3 4.18 40.39 37.35
C PHE A 3 4.41 39.85 35.93
N ASN A 4 5.46 39.05 35.77
CA ASN A 4 5.70 38.28 34.56
C ASN A 4 4.85 37.00 34.60
N HIS A 5 4.03 36.79 33.57
CA HIS A 5 3.26 35.56 33.39
C HIS A 5 4.16 34.47 32.77
N PRO A 6 4.18 33.23 33.29
CA PRO A 6 4.87 32.14 32.61
C PRO A 6 4.08 31.73 31.36
N LYS A 7 4.78 31.74 30.22
CA LYS A 7 4.27 31.26 28.92
C LYS A 7 4.25 29.73 28.96
N THR A 8 3.07 29.14 29.04
CA THR A 8 2.84 27.70 28.89
C THR A 8 3.26 27.24 27.48
N PRO A 9 4.01 26.15 27.33
CA PRO A 9 4.25 25.56 26.02
C PRO A 9 2.94 24.93 25.53
N ASN A 10 2.47 25.38 24.38
CA ASN A 10 1.26 24.89 23.74
C ASN A 10 1.57 23.51 23.12
N SER A 11 1.48 22.44 23.90
CA SER A 11 1.69 21.06 23.43
C SER A 11 0.40 20.47 22.88
N ASN A 12 -0.12 21.06 21.82
CA ASN A 12 -1.06 20.38 20.92
C ASN A 12 -0.27 19.84 19.73
N ALA A 13 0.71 18.97 20.01
CA ALA A 13 1.21 18.07 18.98
C ALA A 13 0.07 17.07 18.72
N ASN A 14 -0.54 17.20 17.55
CA ASN A 14 -1.67 16.38 17.13
C ASN A 14 -1.23 14.90 17.25
N PHE A 15 -2.01 14.08 17.96
CA PHE A 15 -1.68 12.67 18.16
C PHE A 15 -1.40 11.96 16.82
N ASN A 16 -2.12 12.37 15.77
CA ASN A 16 -1.93 11.91 14.40
C ASN A 16 -0.58 12.33 13.81
N ASP A 17 -0.12 13.57 14.02
CA ASP A 17 1.21 14.00 13.54
C ASP A 17 2.34 13.23 14.24
N THR A 18 2.14 12.90 15.52
CA THR A 18 3.09 12.10 16.29
C THR A 18 3.09 10.66 15.80
N PHE A 19 1.91 10.09 15.52
CA PHE A 19 1.76 8.75 14.96
C PHE A 19 2.37 8.65 13.55
N ASP A 20 2.06 9.61 12.67
CA ASP A 20 2.61 9.70 11.32
C ASP A 20 4.14 9.86 11.34
N SER A 21 4.67 10.64 12.28
CA SER A 21 6.10 10.77 12.51
C SER A 21 6.74 9.45 12.93
N LEU A 22 6.09 8.68 13.81
CA LEU A 22 6.58 7.36 14.25
C LEU A 22 6.57 6.34 13.11
N ILE A 23 5.52 6.33 12.29
CA ILE A 23 5.42 5.46 11.10
C ILE A 23 6.48 5.84 10.05
N LEU A 24 6.65 7.14 9.79
CA LEU A 24 7.67 7.63 8.85
C LEU A 24 9.09 7.32 9.35
N GLN A 25 9.34 7.46 10.65
CA GLN A 25 10.64 7.17 11.25
C GLN A 25 10.93 5.66 11.25
N SER A 26 9.92 4.82 11.48
CA SER A 26 9.99 3.36 11.30
C SER A 26 10.41 3.00 9.86
N PHE A 27 9.79 3.64 8.86
CA PHE A 27 10.11 3.44 7.45
C PHE A 27 11.56 3.85 7.10
N LEU A 28 12.00 5.04 7.54
CA LEU A 28 13.35 5.54 7.25
C LEU A 28 14.45 4.68 7.90
N ASN A 29 14.20 4.16 9.11
CA ASN A 29 15.14 3.26 9.78
C ASN A 29 15.28 1.90 9.05
N ARG A 30 14.25 1.47 8.33
CA ARG A 30 14.28 0.25 7.49
C ARG A 30 15.00 0.47 6.14
N MET A 31 15.08 1.73 5.68
CA MET A 31 15.72 2.14 4.42
C MET A 31 17.22 2.41 4.53
N HIS A 32 17.81 2.35 5.73
CA HIS A 32 19.26 2.30 5.90
C HIS A 32 19.69 0.83 6.01
N PRO A 33 20.14 0.18 4.90
CA PRO A 33 20.92 -1.02 5.05
C PRO A 33 22.22 -0.60 5.74
N ASN A 34 22.49 -1.13 6.93
CA ASN A 34 23.86 -1.23 7.40
C ASN A 34 24.61 -2.04 6.35
N HIS A 35 25.29 -1.34 5.45
CA HIS A 35 25.98 -1.91 4.30
C HIS A 35 27.23 -2.62 4.81
N SER A 36 27.09 -3.88 5.21
CA SER A 36 28.24 -4.79 5.30
C SER A 36 28.68 -5.11 3.86
N ASN A 37 29.73 -4.40 3.46
CA ASN A 37 30.52 -4.58 2.24
C ASN A 37 30.71 -6.06 1.87
N THR A 38 30.13 -6.51 0.76
CA THR A 38 30.69 -7.60 -0.06
C THR A 38 30.42 -7.32 -1.54
N ASN A 39 31.51 -7.09 -2.28
CA ASN A 39 31.55 -7.00 -3.72
C ASN A 39 31.02 -8.29 -4.36
N THR A 40 30.05 -8.21 -5.27
CA THR A 40 30.02 -9.03 -6.49
C THR A 40 29.16 -8.35 -7.55
N SER A 41 29.79 -8.13 -8.69
CA SER A 41 29.34 -7.49 -9.92
C SER A 41 28.49 -8.40 -10.80
N SER A 42 27.35 -7.92 -11.34
CA SER A 42 27.08 -7.87 -12.79
C SER A 42 25.74 -7.18 -13.11
N ASN A 43 25.78 -6.33 -14.15
CA ASN A 43 24.68 -5.64 -14.81
C ASN A 43 23.63 -6.59 -15.43
N VAL A 44 22.35 -6.19 -15.53
CA VAL A 44 21.62 -5.91 -16.80
C VAL A 44 20.15 -5.47 -16.57
N ILE A 45 19.87 -4.23 -17.02
CA ILE A 45 18.70 -3.70 -17.77
C ILE A 45 17.25 -4.16 -17.44
N SER A 46 16.43 -3.14 -17.18
CA SER A 46 14.96 -3.11 -17.17
C SER A 46 14.29 -3.63 -18.44
N THR A 47 13.19 -4.38 -18.30
CA THR A 47 12.08 -4.54 -19.27
C THR A 47 10.87 -5.09 -18.49
N VAL A 48 9.86 -4.27 -18.20
CA VAL A 48 8.57 -4.16 -18.92
C VAL A 48 7.80 -5.50 -19.01
N LEU A 49 6.64 -5.51 -18.33
CA LEU A 49 5.43 -6.32 -18.52
C LEU A 49 5.59 -7.85 -18.55
N THR A 50 5.04 -8.55 -17.56
CA THR A 50 3.84 -9.42 -17.69
C THR A 50 3.66 -10.28 -16.44
N GLN A 51 2.39 -10.51 -16.11
CA GLN A 51 1.93 -11.54 -15.16
C GLN A 51 2.74 -12.82 -15.33
N SER A 52 3.33 -13.31 -14.23
CA SER A 52 3.82 -14.68 -14.16
C SER A 52 3.27 -15.30 -12.89
N LEU A 53 2.16 -16.02 -13.05
CA LEU A 53 1.84 -17.17 -12.20
C LEU A 53 3.12 -17.98 -11.95
N PRO A 54 3.30 -18.59 -10.76
CA PRO A 54 4.34 -19.61 -10.61
C PRO A 54 3.99 -20.78 -11.54
N LEU A 55 4.81 -20.99 -12.58
CA LEU A 55 4.83 -22.21 -13.37
C LEU A 55 5.20 -23.37 -12.45
N ILE A 56 4.19 -24.12 -12.01
CA ILE A 56 4.35 -25.42 -11.36
C ILE A 56 4.98 -26.34 -12.40
N SER A 57 6.28 -26.58 -12.27
CA SER A 57 6.98 -27.64 -12.99
C SER A 57 6.74 -28.95 -12.24
N THR A 58 5.69 -29.69 -12.60
CA THR A 58 5.51 -31.09 -12.18
C THR A 58 6.33 -32.02 -13.06
N PRO A 59 7.22 -32.87 -12.50
CA PRO A 59 7.48 -34.19 -13.02
C PRO A 59 6.56 -35.23 -12.34
N PRO A 60 6.22 -36.32 -13.04
CA PRO A 60 5.22 -37.29 -12.60
C PRO A 60 5.84 -38.35 -11.69
N ASN A 61 5.15 -38.67 -10.59
CA ASN A 61 4.98 -40.02 -10.00
C ASN A 61 4.98 -39.96 -8.46
N GLY A 62 3.81 -40.30 -7.89
CA GLY A 62 3.63 -40.65 -6.48
C GLY A 62 2.20 -40.35 -6.03
N PRO A 63 1.36 -41.37 -5.76
CA PRO A 63 0.05 -41.14 -5.13
C PRO A 63 0.24 -41.03 -3.62
N ASP A 64 0.90 -39.96 -3.17
CA ASP A 64 0.88 -39.59 -1.76
C ASP A 64 0.05 -38.33 -1.63
N GLU A 65 -1.10 -38.50 -0.98
CA GLU A 65 -2.09 -37.49 -0.65
C GLU A 65 -1.42 -36.28 0.00
N ILE A 66 -1.20 -35.21 -0.78
CA ILE A 66 -1.05 -33.87 -0.21
C ILE A 66 -2.40 -33.48 0.37
N SER A 67 -2.63 -33.93 1.60
CA SER A 67 -3.60 -33.35 2.50
C SER A 67 -3.27 -31.87 2.62
N SER A 68 -3.96 -31.03 1.86
CA SER A 68 -4.05 -29.59 2.08
C SER A 68 -4.46 -29.38 3.54
N SER A 69 -3.47 -29.12 4.39
CA SER A 69 -3.72 -28.79 5.79
C SER A 69 -4.46 -27.45 5.79
N PRO A 70 -5.66 -27.33 6.36
CA PRO A 70 -6.50 -26.13 6.23
C PRO A 70 -6.01 -24.90 7.01
N ASN A 71 -4.79 -24.94 7.54
CA ASN A 71 -4.30 -24.02 8.58
C ASN A 71 -2.94 -23.41 8.20
N ASP A 72 -2.66 -23.14 6.93
CA ASP A 72 -1.49 -22.32 6.59
C ASP A 72 -1.86 -20.85 6.83
N PRO A 73 -1.35 -20.20 7.89
CA PRO A 73 -1.76 -18.84 8.27
C PRO A 73 -1.42 -17.81 7.19
N ASP A 74 -0.52 -18.14 6.26
CA ASP A 74 -0.16 -17.26 5.15
C ASP A 74 -1.30 -17.19 4.11
N GLU A 75 -2.04 -18.28 3.86
CA GLU A 75 -3.19 -18.28 2.94
C GLU A 75 -4.36 -17.45 3.49
N SER A 76 -4.59 -17.51 4.81
CA SER A 76 -5.62 -16.70 5.46
C SER A 76 -5.28 -15.21 5.47
N ARG A 77 -3.99 -14.86 5.62
CA ARG A 77 -3.50 -13.47 5.53
C ARG A 77 -3.59 -12.92 4.12
N LEU A 78 -3.13 -13.66 3.10
CA LEU A 78 -3.26 -13.27 1.70
C LEU A 78 -4.73 -13.07 1.30
N GLY A 79 -5.62 -13.97 1.73
CA GLY A 79 -7.05 -13.83 1.50
C GLY A 79 -7.68 -12.61 2.18
N TYR A 80 -7.14 -12.18 3.33
CA TYR A 80 -7.56 -10.93 3.97
C TYR A 80 -7.09 -9.71 3.18
N VAL A 81 -5.81 -9.65 2.80
CA VAL A 81 -5.25 -8.54 2.01
C VAL A 81 -6.04 -8.34 0.73
N ALA A 82 -6.30 -9.42 -0.02
CA ALA A 82 -7.07 -9.35 -1.26
C ALA A 82 -8.49 -8.80 -1.06
N ARG A 83 -9.16 -9.13 0.06
CA ARG A 83 -10.49 -8.59 0.38
C ARG A 83 -10.45 -7.10 0.70
N GLU A 84 -9.44 -6.65 1.44
CA GLU A 84 -9.29 -5.23 1.77
C GLU A 84 -8.87 -4.41 0.56
N GLU A 85 -7.98 -4.95 -0.28
CA GLU A 85 -7.62 -4.36 -1.57
C GLU A 85 -8.85 -4.19 -2.47
N ALA A 86 -9.69 -5.23 -2.59
CA ALA A 86 -10.92 -5.15 -3.37
C ALA A 86 -11.92 -4.11 -2.84
N LYS A 87 -11.97 -3.89 -1.52
CA LYS A 87 -12.80 -2.82 -0.93
C LYS A 87 -12.26 -1.44 -1.28
N VAL A 88 -10.94 -1.25 -1.18
CA VAL A 88 -10.27 0.01 -1.56
C VAL A 88 -10.52 0.31 -3.04
N GLU A 89 -10.31 -0.67 -3.91
CA GLU A 89 -10.60 -0.54 -5.35
C GLU A 89 -12.05 -0.15 -5.60
N ALA A 90 -13.01 -0.86 -4.99
CA ALA A 90 -14.42 -0.59 -5.18
C ALA A 90 -14.81 0.83 -4.76
N GLU A 91 -14.28 1.33 -3.64
CA GLU A 91 -14.55 2.69 -3.15
C GLU A 91 -13.94 3.76 -4.07
N ILE A 92 -12.70 3.55 -4.54
CA ILE A 92 -12.03 4.45 -5.49
C ILE A 92 -12.80 4.51 -6.80
N VAL A 93 -13.09 3.35 -7.40
CA VAL A 93 -13.78 3.27 -8.70
C VAL A 93 -15.18 3.86 -8.61
N HIS A 94 -15.90 3.59 -7.51
CA HIS A 94 -17.20 4.19 -7.26
C HIS A 94 -17.12 5.72 -7.19
N THR A 95 -16.13 6.26 -6.49
CA THR A 95 -15.91 7.71 -6.37
C THR A 95 -15.54 8.37 -7.70
N ILE A 96 -14.79 7.67 -8.56
CA ILE A 96 -14.50 8.11 -9.92
C ILE A 96 -15.81 8.17 -10.74
N HIS A 97 -16.64 7.12 -10.66
CA HIS A 97 -17.92 7.08 -11.39
C HIS A 97 -18.97 8.08 -10.88
N SER A 98 -18.94 8.43 -9.59
CA SER A 98 -19.83 9.47 -9.04
C SER A 98 -19.43 10.88 -9.47
N GLY A 99 -18.21 11.06 -9.98
CA GLY A 99 -17.65 12.37 -10.34
C GLY A 99 -17.15 13.17 -9.13
N GLU A 100 -17.15 12.60 -7.93
CA GLU A 100 -16.64 13.23 -6.71
C GLU A 100 -15.11 13.05 -6.59
N THR A 101 -14.39 13.19 -7.70
CA THR A 101 -12.97 12.87 -7.80
C THR A 101 -12.07 13.73 -6.88
N ASP A 102 -12.54 14.91 -6.49
CA ASP A 102 -11.83 15.79 -5.56
C ASP A 102 -11.67 15.17 -4.16
N ALA A 103 -12.61 14.29 -3.76
CA ALA A 103 -12.52 13.55 -2.50
C ALA A 103 -11.31 12.62 -2.46
N LEU A 104 -10.89 12.10 -3.61
CA LEU A 104 -9.70 11.25 -3.75
C LEU A 104 -8.39 12.03 -3.63
N ARG A 105 -8.44 13.37 -3.70
CA ARG A 105 -7.28 14.28 -3.66
C ARG A 105 -6.13 13.80 -4.59
N PRO A 106 -6.43 13.50 -5.87
CA PRO A 106 -5.45 12.90 -6.75
C PRO A 106 -4.24 13.81 -6.97
N ASN A 107 -3.06 13.20 -7.15
CA ASN A 107 -1.79 13.88 -7.41
C ASN A 107 -1.35 14.85 -6.30
N SER A 108 -1.99 14.82 -5.13
CA SER A 108 -1.64 15.69 -4.00
C SER A 108 -0.39 15.25 -3.25
N GLY A 109 0.10 14.03 -3.50
CA GLY A 109 1.20 13.39 -2.78
C GLY A 109 0.89 13.09 -1.31
N LYS A 110 -0.36 13.27 -0.87
CA LYS A 110 -0.80 13.06 0.51
C LYS A 110 -1.80 11.91 0.55
N PRO A 111 -1.67 10.98 1.50
CA PRO A 111 -2.63 9.90 1.65
C PRO A 111 -3.99 10.42 2.12
N ILE A 112 -5.03 9.68 1.75
CA ILE A 112 -6.39 9.78 2.28
C ILE A 112 -6.77 8.44 2.92
N THR A 113 -7.75 8.49 3.82
CA THR A 113 -8.26 7.28 4.48
C THR A 113 -9.41 6.70 3.66
N ILE A 114 -9.25 5.46 3.19
CA ILE A 114 -10.25 4.68 2.45
C ILE A 114 -10.41 3.35 3.18
N GLY A 115 -11.62 3.03 3.66
CA GLY A 115 -11.86 1.80 4.42
C GLY A 115 -11.01 1.61 5.68
N GLY A 116 -10.42 2.68 6.23
CA GLY A 116 -9.46 2.61 7.36
C GLY A 116 -7.98 2.45 6.95
N HIS A 117 -7.70 2.44 5.66
CA HIS A 117 -6.35 2.30 5.07
C HIS A 117 -5.86 3.64 4.53
N ASN A 118 -4.55 3.88 4.58
CA ASN A 118 -3.94 5.09 4.06
C ASN A 118 -3.52 4.90 2.60
N ILE A 119 -4.22 5.59 1.69
CA ILE A 119 -4.10 5.42 0.25
C ILE A 119 -3.75 6.75 -0.42
N CYS A 120 -2.71 6.76 -1.24
CA CYS A 120 -2.41 7.84 -2.17
C CYS A 120 -3.04 7.52 -3.51
N VAL A 121 -3.70 8.50 -4.12
CA VAL A 121 -4.30 8.38 -5.45
C VAL A 121 -3.62 9.37 -6.40
N GLY A 122 -3.39 8.93 -7.62
CA GLY A 122 -2.93 9.73 -8.73
C GLY A 122 -3.76 9.47 -9.97
N PHE A 123 -3.67 10.39 -10.93
CA PHE A 123 -4.11 10.11 -12.29
C PHE A 123 -3.16 10.73 -13.29
N ASN A 124 -3.07 10.09 -14.44
CA ASN A 124 -2.38 10.62 -15.61
C ASN A 124 -3.38 10.79 -16.76
N GLU A 125 -3.31 11.95 -17.41
CA GLU A 125 -4.13 12.30 -18.58
C GLU A 125 -3.19 12.68 -19.71
N GLU A 126 -2.95 11.72 -20.60
CA GLU A 126 -2.10 11.93 -21.77
C GLU A 126 -2.89 12.64 -22.88
N MET A 127 -2.32 13.70 -23.44
CA MET A 127 -2.95 14.47 -24.52
C MET A 127 -3.19 13.58 -25.74
N GLY A 128 -4.46 13.43 -26.13
CA GLY A 128 -4.87 12.56 -27.25
C GLY A 128 -5.27 11.14 -26.86
N SER A 129 -5.16 10.78 -25.58
CA SER A 129 -5.69 9.52 -25.05
C SER A 129 -7.22 9.59 -24.88
N GLU A 130 -7.91 8.51 -25.24
CA GLU A 130 -9.33 8.31 -24.92
C GLU A 130 -9.57 7.95 -23.44
N TYR A 131 -8.49 7.71 -22.69
CA TYR A 131 -8.52 7.23 -21.31
C TYR A 131 -7.74 8.15 -20.38
N ARG A 132 -8.30 8.36 -19.19
CA ARG A 132 -7.56 8.78 -18.01
C ARG A 132 -7.19 7.54 -17.20
N VAL A 133 -5.93 7.41 -16.83
CA VAL A 133 -5.46 6.30 -15.99
C VAL A 133 -5.40 6.78 -14.55
N TRP A 134 -6.15 6.12 -13.68
CA TRP A 134 -6.09 6.29 -12.23
C TRP A 134 -5.16 5.25 -11.65
N GLU A 135 -4.34 5.66 -10.69
CA GLU A 135 -3.39 4.79 -10.00
C GLU A 135 -3.50 5.07 -8.50
N TRP A 136 -3.36 4.03 -7.69
CA TRP A 136 -3.31 4.18 -6.24
C TRP A 136 -2.31 3.24 -5.62
N HIS A 137 -1.79 3.67 -4.48
CA HIS A 137 -0.90 2.87 -3.67
C HIS A 137 -1.04 3.22 -2.20
N GLY A 138 -0.75 2.27 -1.34
CA GLY A 138 -0.83 2.48 0.09
C GLY A 138 -0.57 1.20 0.87
N HIS A 139 -1.02 1.19 2.10
CA HIS A 139 -0.90 0.01 2.95
C HIS A 139 -2.24 -0.39 3.54
N VAL A 140 -2.52 -1.69 3.50
CA VAL A 140 -3.61 -2.33 4.22
C VAL A 140 -3.08 -2.82 5.56
N LEU A 141 -3.81 -2.50 6.63
CA LEU A 141 -3.51 -3.02 7.96
C LEU A 141 -4.06 -4.44 8.10
N THR A 142 -3.17 -5.41 8.32
CA THR A 142 -3.55 -6.80 8.65
C THR A 142 -3.22 -7.10 10.11
N ARG A 143 -4.05 -7.93 10.72
CA ARG A 143 -3.85 -8.42 12.09
C ARG A 143 -3.51 -9.89 12.01
N ASP A 144 -2.37 -10.28 12.58
CA ASP A 144 -2.03 -11.69 12.73
C ASP A 144 -2.65 -12.31 14.01
N GLU A 145 -2.54 -13.63 14.11
CA GLU A 145 -3.06 -14.42 15.23
C GLU A 145 -2.35 -14.10 16.56
N GLU A 146 -1.12 -13.57 16.51
CA GLU A 146 -0.34 -13.13 17.67
C GLU A 146 -0.57 -11.64 18.01
N ASN A 147 -1.57 -11.04 17.38
CA ASN A 147 -2.03 -9.68 17.66
C ASN A 147 -1.02 -8.58 17.28
N CYS A 148 -0.02 -8.92 16.46
CA CYS A 148 0.86 -7.96 15.83
C CYS A 148 0.16 -7.38 14.58
N TYR A 149 0.29 -6.08 14.41
CA TYR A 149 -0.20 -5.37 13.23
C TYR A 149 0.90 -5.37 12.17
N SER A 150 0.60 -5.88 10.98
CA SER A 150 1.48 -5.74 9.82
C SER A 150 0.84 -4.84 8.76
N LEU A 151 1.68 -4.09 8.07
CA LEU A 151 1.29 -3.24 6.95
C LEU A 151 1.66 -3.94 5.65
N GLU A 152 0.66 -4.30 4.86
CA GLU A 152 0.85 -4.91 3.55
C GLU A 152 0.66 -3.85 2.48
N TYR A 153 1.64 -3.71 1.57
CA TYR A 153 1.56 -2.71 0.51
C TYR A 153 0.62 -3.18 -0.60
N ILE A 154 -0.26 -2.30 -1.04
CA ILE A 154 -1.16 -2.54 -2.18
C ILE A 154 -0.93 -1.50 -3.27
N PHE A 155 -1.18 -1.91 -4.51
CA PHE A 155 -1.10 -1.06 -5.69
C PHE A 155 -2.19 -1.46 -6.68
N GLY A 156 -2.90 -0.49 -7.24
CA GLY A 156 -3.92 -0.75 -8.24
C GLY A 156 -4.04 0.38 -9.25
N ASN A 157 -4.77 0.10 -10.33
CA ASN A 157 -5.07 1.07 -11.38
C ASN A 157 -6.47 0.86 -11.96
N TYR A 158 -7.00 1.94 -12.55
CA TYR A 158 -8.30 1.95 -13.21
C TYR A 158 -8.28 2.82 -14.47
N PHE A 159 -8.81 2.31 -15.57
CA PHE A 159 -8.90 3.03 -16.85
C PHE A 159 -10.28 3.67 -16.99
N GLU A 160 -10.34 4.98 -16.80
CA GLU A 160 -11.56 5.77 -16.99
C GLU A 160 -11.66 6.19 -18.47
N LYS A 161 -12.68 5.71 -19.19
CA LYS A 161 -12.94 6.16 -20.56
C LYS A 161 -13.54 7.55 -20.54
N ARG A 162 -12.89 8.51 -21.21
CA ARG A 162 -13.44 9.87 -21.35
C ARG A 162 -14.54 9.89 -22.41
N ARG A 163 -15.65 10.58 -22.10
CA ARG A 163 -16.75 10.84 -23.04
C ARG A 163 -16.48 12.08 -23.88
#